data_AF-A0A5D2R055-F1
#
_entry.id   AF-A0A5D2R055-F1
#
_cell.length_a   1.000
_cell.length_b   1.000
_cell.length_c   1.000
_cell.angle_alpha   90.00
_cell.angle_beta   90.00
_cell.angle_gamma   90.00
#
_symmetry.space_group_name_H-M   'P 1'
#
loop_
_entity.id
_entity.type
_entity.pdbx_description
1 polymer ?
#
loop_
_entity_poly.entity_id
_entity_poly.type
_entity_poly.pdbx_seq_one_letter_code
_entity_poly.pdbx_strand_id
1 'polypeptide(L)' 'MYGVGRLLLPFPSPKRLWDGAKLLWVASSILLPYIYSEGIRQMFFPLTVPAYYRTPPKKSPKKSFMH' A
#
# COMPACT_ATOMS: atom_id res chain seq x y z
N MET A 1 42.02 21.43 -12.18
CA MET A 1 40.54 21.61 -12.13
C MET A 1 39.91 20.50 -11.29
N TYR A 2 39.79 20.70 -9.97
CA TYR A 2 39.24 19.70 -9.01
C TYR A 2 38.17 20.33 -8.08
N GLY A 3 37.33 21.22 -8.61
CA GLY A 3 36.38 22.02 -7.82
C GLY A 3 34.98 21.42 -7.64
N VAL A 4 34.60 20.39 -8.41
CA VAL A 4 33.22 19.83 -8.36
C VAL A 4 33.20 18.33 -8.06
N GLY A 5 34.18 17.56 -8.55
CA GLY A 5 34.28 16.12 -8.27
C GLY A 5 34.54 15.78 -6.79
N ARG A 6 35.26 16.64 -6.07
CA ARG A 6 35.46 16.52 -4.61
C ARG A 6 34.26 17.02 -3.79
N LEU A 7 33.41 17.85 -4.42
CA LEU A 7 32.10 18.28 -3.92
C LEU A 7 30.98 17.28 -4.28
N LEU A 8 31.25 16.35 -5.20
CA LEU A 8 30.51 15.10 -5.43
C LEU A 8 31.12 13.90 -4.66
N LEU A 9 32.24 14.11 -3.94
CA LEU A 9 32.82 13.17 -2.96
C LEU A 9 32.66 13.58 -1.47
N PRO A 10 31.85 14.57 -1.03
CA PRO A 10 31.20 14.50 0.28
C PRO A 10 30.02 13.54 0.22
N PHE A 11 29.88 12.80 -0.89
CA PHE A 11 28.83 11.83 -1.06
C PHE A 11 29.00 10.72 -0.03
N PRO A 12 27.89 10.30 0.61
CA PRO A 12 27.90 9.13 1.46
C PRO A 12 28.61 8.01 0.70
N SER A 13 29.65 7.43 1.30
CA SER A 13 30.49 6.40 0.67
C SER A 13 29.62 5.50 -0.24
N PRO A 14 29.97 5.26 -1.52
CA PRO A 14 29.17 4.45 -2.43
C PRO A 14 28.74 3.10 -1.83
N LYS A 15 29.56 2.59 -0.90
CA LYS A 15 29.27 1.42 -0.07
C LYS A 15 28.04 1.59 0.82
N ARG A 16 27.92 2.73 1.52
CA ARG A 16 26.75 3.07 2.35
C ARG A 16 25.49 3.30 1.52
N LEU A 17 25.61 3.90 0.34
CA LEU A 17 24.49 4.05 -0.58
C LEU A 17 23.98 2.67 -1.05
N TRP A 18 24.91 1.75 -1.33
CA TRP A 18 24.61 0.38 -1.70
C TRP A 18 23.93 -0.40 -0.56
N ASP A 19 24.38 -0.22 0.68
CA ASP A 19 23.75 -0.83 1.85
C ASP A 19 22.29 -0.36 2.02
N GLY A 20 22.03 0.95 1.85
CA GLY A 20 20.67 1.50 1.87
C GLY A 20 19.79 0.99 0.72
N ALA A 21 20.34 0.93 -0.50
CA ALA A 21 19.64 0.37 -1.66
C ALA A 21 19.31 -1.12 -1.45
N LYS A 22 20.22 -1.88 -0.83
CA LYS A 22 20.03 -3.29 -0.51
C LYS A 22 18.92 -3.49 0.52
N LEU A 23 18.82 -2.63 1.54
CA LEU A 23 17.72 -2.65 2.51
C LEU A 23 16.36 -2.38 1.85
N LEU A 24 16.28 -1.35 1.00
CA LEU A 24 15.06 -1.04 0.25
C LEU A 24 14.68 -2.17 -0.71
N TRP A 25 15.65 -2.79 -1.38
CA TRP A 25 15.44 -3.92 -2.27
C TRP A 25 14.88 -5.14 -1.53
N VAL A 26 15.48 -5.50 -0.39
CA VAL A 26 15.00 -6.62 0.44
C VAL A 26 13.60 -6.34 0.96
N ALA A 27 13.35 -5.15 1.51
CA ALA A 27 12.02 -4.76 1.98
C ALA A 27 10.98 -4.84 0.84
N SER A 28 11.32 -4.30 -0.34
CA SER A 28 10.45 -4.30 -1.52
C SER A 28 10.16 -5.72 -2.03
N SER A 29 11.12 -6.64 -1.95
CA SER A 29 10.93 -8.04 -2.35
C SER A 29 9.91 -8.80 -1.50
N ILE A 30 9.63 -8.33 -0.28
CA ILE A 30 8.59 -8.88 0.60
C ILE A 30 7.29 -8.10 0.42
N LEU A 31 7.39 -6.77 0.35
CA LEU A 31 6.26 -5.85 0.38
C LEU A 31 5.51 -5.80 -0.96
N LEU A 32 6.21 -5.80 -2.10
CA LEU A 32 5.57 -5.77 -3.41
C LEU A 32 4.76 -7.03 -3.69
N PRO A 33 5.28 -8.28 -3.56
CA PRO A 33 4.48 -9.47 -3.81
C PRO A 33 3.26 -9.57 -2.89
N TYR A 34 3.37 -9.09 -1.65
CA TYR A 34 2.27 -9.02 -0.71
C TYR A 34 1.16 -8.09 -1.20
N ILE A 35 1.50 -6.84 -1.58
CA ILE A 35 0.55 -5.90 -2.17
C ILE A 35 -0.06 -6.45 -3.47
N TYR A 36 0.75 -7.10 -4.31
CA TYR A 36 0.24 -7.70 -5.56
C TYR A 36 -0.69 -8.89 -5.30
N SER A 37 -0.45 -9.68 -4.25
CA SER A 37 -1.29 -10.81 -3.87
C SER A 37 -2.64 -10.39 -3.29
N GLU A 38 -2.67 -9.29 -2.52
CA GLU A 38 -3.91 -8.73 -1.95
C GLU A 38 -4.58 -7.71 -2.89
N GLY A 39 -3.87 -7.26 -3.93
CA GLY A 39 -4.29 -6.28 -4.91
C GLY A 39 -3.97 -4.84 -4.48
N ILE A 40 -3.14 -4.13 -5.29
CA ILE A 40 -2.81 -2.70 -5.10
C ILE A 40 -4.07 -1.86 -4.89
N ARG A 41 -5.12 -2.12 -5.69
CA ARG A 41 -6.39 -1.41 -5.56
C ARG A 41 -7.18 -1.80 -4.33
N GLN A 42 -7.11 -3.05 -3.86
CA GLN A 42 -7.81 -3.48 -2.64
C GLN A 42 -7.19 -2.88 -1.37
N MET A 43 -5.86 -2.70 -1.36
CA MET A 43 -5.13 -2.06 -0.26
C MET A 43 -5.23 -0.53 -0.26
N PHE A 44 -5.16 0.14 -1.42
CA PHE A 44 -5.23 1.61 -1.50
C PHE A 44 -6.66 2.15 -1.65
N PHE A 45 -7.57 1.37 -2.24
CA PHE A 45 -8.97 1.74 -2.49
C PHE A 45 -9.88 0.52 -2.28
N PRO A 46 -10.09 0.10 -1.02
CA PRO A 46 -10.97 -1.01 -0.73
C PRO A 46 -12.35 -0.78 -1.35
N LEU A 47 -12.78 -1.70 -2.24
CA LEU A 47 -14.14 -1.77 -2.80
C LEU A 47 -15.20 -2.09 -1.72
N THR A 48 -14.83 -2.09 -0.43
CA THR A 48 -15.65 -2.52 0.71
C THR A 48 -16.31 -1.37 1.50
N VAL A 49 -16.27 -0.12 0.99
CA VAL A 49 -17.14 0.95 1.50
C VAL A 49 -18.63 0.88 1.03
N PRO A 50 -19.25 -0.22 0.54
CA PRO A 50 -20.71 -0.29 0.44
C PRO A 50 -21.36 -1.07 1.60
N ALA A 51 -20.61 -1.50 2.64
CA ALA A 51 -21.18 -2.25 3.76
C ALA A 51 -21.48 -1.39 5.01
N TYR A 52 -20.71 -0.34 5.29
CA TYR A 52 -20.89 0.44 6.53
C TYR A 52 -22.08 1.41 6.49
N TYR A 53 -22.58 1.75 5.28
CA TYR A 53 -23.79 2.55 5.09
C TYR A 53 -24.99 1.77 4.52
N ARG A 54 -24.84 0.46 4.27
CA ARG A 54 -26.02 -0.38 4.05
C ARG A 54 -26.67 -0.60 5.40
N THR A 55 -27.55 0.34 5.75
CA THR A 55 -28.60 0.13 6.74
C THR A 55 -29.10 -1.30 6.55
N PRO A 56 -29.01 -2.18 7.56
CA PRO A 56 -29.50 -3.55 7.42
C PRO A 56 -30.94 -3.46 6.90
N PRO A 57 -31.37 -4.31 5.95
CA PRO A 57 -32.73 -4.27 5.47
C PRO A 57 -33.63 -4.38 6.69
N LYS A 58 -34.34 -3.29 7.01
CA LYS A 58 -35.37 -3.29 8.03
C LYS A 58 -36.35 -4.35 7.56
N LYS A 59 -36.30 -5.55 8.18
CA LYS A 59 -37.34 -6.55 8.03
C LYS A 59 -38.61 -5.84 8.49
N SER A 60 -39.35 -5.28 7.54
CA SER A 60 -40.74 -4.96 7.77
C SER A 60 -41.42 -6.32 7.90
N PRO A 61 -41.97 -6.68 9.08
CA PRO A 61 -42.91 -7.77 9.10
C PRO A 61 -44.05 -7.35 8.18
N LYS A 62 -44.16 -8.05 7.05
CA LYS A 62 -45.20 -7.89 6.05
C LYS A 62 -46.53 -8.18 6.77
N LYS A 63 -47.18 -7.12 7.24
CA LYS A 63 -48.53 -7.16 7.78
C LYS A 63 -49.45 -7.20 6.55
N SER A 64 -50.24 -8.27 6.41
CA SER A 64 -51.43 -8.45 5.54
C SER A 64 -51.35 -9.72 4.68
N PHE A 65 -52.35 -10.59 4.55
CA PHE A 65 -53.75 -10.66 5.00
C PHE A 65 -54.20 -12.14 4.80
N MET A 66 -55.18 -12.60 5.60
CA MET A 66 -56.23 -13.60 5.29
C MET A 66 -55.86 -14.97 4.68
N HIS A 67 -56.13 -16.04 5.42
CA HIS A 67 -57.26 -16.97 5.17
C HIS A 67 -57.51 -17.83 6.42
#